data_AF-E4RWS0-F1
#
_entry.id   AF-E4RWS0-F1
#
_cell.length_a   1.000
_cell.length_b   1.000
_cell.length_c   1.000
_cell.angle_alpha   90.00
_cell.angle_beta   90.00
_cell.angle_gamma   90.00
#
_symmetry.space_group_name_H-M   'P 1'
#
loop_
_entity.id
_entity.type
_entity.pdbx_description
1 polymer ?
#
loop_
_entity_poly.entity_id
_entity_poly.type
_entity_poly.pdbx_seq_one_letter_code
_entity_poly.pdbx_strand_id
1 'polypeptide(L)'
;MKENRLRFSEDWVVVIAGFILIFAILFGLKVDSPTYKWASWSELVGKVLSAGNLVKMVWQCLQVTVVGIVAMILLGKPWRSFVQGFILIFVLSVLAQVMAGNALVQEYNLEAVIFSLLIGLVINNFFGVPQILRDSMQSELFVKIGLVMLGTTIIFGDILKAGALGLVQALVVVLSVWYFAFWLCKRMKIDKEMSLMISSAVSICGVSAAIATSGAIKGDGKKLSYVISLVLITAVPMMIFMPYIAEYFNLSQAVTGAWLGGSIDTTGAVVASGSLVGEEALEISTIIKFSQNVLLGLAAFAISVYWSVTQAKEKEERPTLGVIWDRFPKFVIGFLAASLLFSFVLSPESVASYKGGIKSLQGVWFSLAFVSIGLETNFKQLFAQENKKPLVAFLGAQTFNVIITLIMALILFS
;
A
#
# COMPACT_ATOMS: atom_id res chain seq x y z
N MET A 1 -30.04 11.69 19.22
CA MET A 1 -29.04 11.35 20.25
C MET A 1 -27.66 11.67 19.71
N LYS A 2 -26.86 12.43 20.47
CA LYS A 2 -25.58 13.02 20.07
C LYS A 2 -24.57 11.94 19.68
N GLU A 3 -24.20 11.84 18.40
CA GLU A 3 -23.00 11.10 17.97
C GLU A 3 -21.75 11.92 18.28
N ASN A 4 -21.33 11.91 19.55
CA ASN A 4 -20.00 12.33 19.94
C ASN A 4 -19.06 11.11 19.79
N ARG A 5 -18.84 10.64 18.55
CA ARG A 5 -17.84 9.60 18.29
C ARG A 5 -16.52 10.28 18.01
N LEU A 6 -15.49 10.01 18.81
CA LEU A 6 -14.10 10.26 18.47
C LEU A 6 -13.78 9.53 17.16
N ARG A 7 -13.98 10.18 16.01
CA ARG A 7 -13.66 9.64 14.70
C ARG A 7 -12.20 9.98 14.41
N PHE A 8 -11.32 9.00 14.57
CA PHE A 8 -9.93 9.13 14.17
C PHE A 8 -9.80 9.04 12.64
N SER A 9 -8.82 9.73 12.06
CA SER A 9 -8.47 9.50 10.66
C SER A 9 -7.92 8.10 10.49
N GLU A 10 -8.05 7.53 9.28
CA GLU A 10 -7.55 6.19 8.98
C GLU A 10 -6.07 6.03 9.34
N ASP A 11 -5.23 7.01 9.02
CA ASP A 11 -3.81 6.95 9.35
C ASP A 11 -3.57 6.83 10.87
N TRP A 12 -4.33 7.54 11.72
CA TRP A 12 -4.19 7.40 13.17
C TRP A 12 -4.70 6.05 13.66
N VAL A 13 -5.78 5.55 13.08
CA VAL A 13 -6.31 4.21 13.39
C VAL A 13 -5.28 3.14 13.06
N VAL A 14 -4.59 3.25 11.92
CA VAL A 14 -3.48 2.37 11.56
C VAL A 14 -2.39 2.37 12.62
N VAL A 15 -1.94 3.57 13.04
CA VAL A 15 -0.88 3.71 14.06
C VAL A 15 -1.33 3.00 15.34
N ILE A 16 -2.55 3.26 15.81
CA ILE A 16 -3.10 2.63 17.01
C ILE A 16 -3.16 1.11 16.85
N ALA A 17 -3.69 0.60 15.74
CA ALA A 17 -3.83 -0.82 15.46
C ALA A 17 -2.47 -1.55 15.41
N GLY A 18 -1.47 -0.94 14.76
CA GLY A 18 -0.11 -1.47 14.71
C GLY A 18 0.53 -1.53 16.10
N PHE A 19 0.43 -0.45 16.88
CA PHE A 19 0.99 -0.41 18.23
C PHE A 19 0.26 -1.31 19.23
N ILE A 20 -1.05 -1.55 19.07
CA ILE A 20 -1.77 -2.55 19.86
C ILE A 20 -1.13 -3.93 19.68
N LEU A 21 -0.82 -4.33 18.45
CA LEU A 21 -0.15 -5.62 18.19
C LEU A 21 1.27 -5.64 18.71
N ILE A 22 2.05 -4.59 18.45
CA ILE A 22 3.44 -4.48 18.91
C ILE A 22 3.49 -4.60 20.43
N PHE A 23 2.71 -3.78 21.15
CA PHE A 23 2.70 -3.83 22.61
C PHE A 23 2.14 -5.14 23.14
N ALA A 24 1.09 -5.70 22.54
CA ALA A 24 0.60 -7.01 22.95
C ALA A 24 1.71 -8.08 22.89
N ILE A 25 2.52 -8.10 21.83
CA ILE A 25 3.68 -9.00 21.70
C ILE A 25 4.73 -8.72 22.77
N LEU A 26 5.09 -7.44 22.99
CA LEU A 26 6.05 -7.04 24.02
C LEU A 26 5.58 -7.40 25.44
N PHE A 27 4.25 -7.45 25.68
CA PHE A 27 3.64 -7.87 26.94
C PHE A 27 3.31 -9.37 27.01
N GLY A 28 3.85 -10.18 26.08
CA GLY A 28 3.80 -11.64 26.17
C GLY A 28 2.72 -12.33 25.32
N LEU A 29 2.07 -11.62 24.38
CA LEU A 29 1.22 -12.27 23.38
C LEU A 29 2.07 -13.22 22.53
N LYS A 30 1.81 -14.52 22.67
CA LYS A 30 2.45 -15.54 21.83
C LYS A 30 1.88 -15.47 20.42
N VAL A 31 2.78 -15.39 19.44
CA VAL A 31 2.47 -15.45 18.02
C VAL A 31 3.13 -16.70 17.46
N ASP A 32 2.40 -17.79 17.48
CA ASP A 32 2.85 -19.04 16.87
C ASP A 32 2.60 -18.98 15.37
N SER A 33 3.67 -18.87 14.58
CA SER A 33 3.59 -18.81 13.13
C SER A 33 3.10 -20.14 12.55
N PRO A 34 2.01 -20.15 11.75
CA PRO A 34 1.62 -21.33 10.99
C PRO A 34 2.69 -21.69 9.95
N THR A 35 2.80 -22.97 9.63
CA THR A 35 3.66 -23.47 8.55
C THR A 35 2.83 -23.72 7.30
N TYR A 36 3.26 -23.16 6.18
CA TYR A 36 2.62 -23.35 4.89
C TYR A 36 3.45 -24.17 3.91
N LYS A 37 4.71 -24.53 4.23
CA LYS A 37 5.60 -25.24 3.30
C LYS A 37 5.30 -26.74 3.21
N TRP A 38 5.16 -27.25 2.00
CA TRP A 38 4.93 -28.68 1.68
C TRP A 38 5.49 -29.08 0.31
N ALA A 39 6.01 -30.31 0.19
CA ALA A 39 6.53 -30.86 -1.07
C ALA A 39 5.66 -32.00 -1.66
N SER A 40 4.82 -32.62 -0.84
CA SER A 40 3.99 -33.77 -1.24
C SER A 40 2.59 -33.70 -0.62
N TRP A 41 1.66 -34.48 -1.15
CA TRP A 41 0.31 -34.57 -0.61
C TRP A 41 0.28 -35.02 0.86
N SER A 42 1.17 -35.94 1.24
CA SER A 42 1.30 -36.40 2.64
C SER A 42 1.79 -35.28 3.56
N GLU A 43 2.71 -34.43 3.12
CA GLU A 43 3.14 -33.26 3.90
C GLU A 43 2.04 -32.19 3.98
N LEU A 44 1.30 -31.94 2.90
CA LEU A 44 0.18 -31.01 2.91
C LEU A 44 -0.83 -31.42 3.98
N VAL A 45 -1.24 -32.70 3.99
CA VAL A 45 -2.22 -33.20 4.97
C VAL A 45 -1.61 -33.32 6.37
N GLY A 46 -0.43 -33.93 6.49
CA GLY A 46 0.19 -34.29 7.76
C GLY A 46 0.87 -33.13 8.51
N LYS A 47 1.25 -32.06 7.79
CA LYS A 47 1.96 -30.90 8.37
C LYS A 47 1.12 -29.63 8.28
N VAL A 48 0.71 -29.24 7.08
CA VAL A 48 0.02 -27.96 6.85
C VAL A 48 -1.44 -28.02 7.34
N LEU A 49 -2.16 -29.10 7.05
CA LEU A 49 -3.54 -29.32 7.50
C LEU A 49 -3.62 -30.09 8.83
N SER A 50 -2.50 -30.25 9.53
CA SER A 50 -2.48 -30.87 10.85
C SER A 50 -3.29 -30.04 11.86
N ALA A 51 -3.94 -30.71 12.82
CA ALA A 51 -4.75 -30.05 13.84
C ALA A 51 -3.96 -28.95 14.58
N GLY A 52 -2.70 -29.21 14.93
CA GLY A 52 -1.83 -28.23 15.59
C GLY A 52 -1.56 -26.99 14.74
N ASN A 53 -1.36 -27.15 13.43
CA ASN A 53 -1.13 -26.01 12.53
C ASN A 53 -2.43 -25.24 12.25
N LEU A 54 -3.57 -25.92 12.13
CA LEU A 54 -4.87 -25.28 12.01
C LEU A 54 -5.21 -24.44 13.24
N VAL A 55 -4.89 -24.90 14.46
CA VAL A 55 -5.03 -24.10 15.68
C VAL A 55 -4.19 -22.82 15.61
N LYS A 56 -2.97 -22.88 15.07
CA LYS A 56 -2.14 -21.68 14.85
C LYS A 56 -2.79 -20.72 13.86
N MET A 57 -3.34 -21.22 12.74
CA MET A 57 -4.05 -20.39 11.76
C MET A 57 -5.28 -19.72 12.37
N VAL A 58 -6.07 -20.45 13.16
CA VAL A 58 -7.24 -19.91 13.88
C VAL A 58 -6.81 -18.86 14.90
N TRP A 59 -5.75 -19.12 15.66
CA TRP A 59 -5.21 -18.16 16.63
C TRP A 59 -4.75 -16.87 15.95
N GLN A 60 -4.05 -16.98 14.83
CA GLN A 60 -3.64 -15.84 14.03
C GLN A 60 -4.85 -15.08 13.47
N CYS A 61 -5.87 -15.78 12.97
CA CYS A 61 -7.13 -15.20 12.53
C CYS A 61 -7.80 -14.38 13.64
N LEU A 62 -7.86 -14.91 14.86
CA LEU A 62 -8.45 -14.23 16.00
C LEU A 62 -7.70 -12.94 16.33
N GLN A 63 -6.36 -12.98 16.36
CA GLN A 63 -5.52 -11.82 16.63
C GLN A 63 -5.78 -10.68 15.63
N VAL A 64 -5.74 -10.97 14.32
CA VAL A 64 -5.96 -9.95 13.29
C VAL A 64 -7.42 -9.50 13.23
N THR A 65 -8.39 -10.37 13.53
CA THR A 65 -9.81 -10.01 13.58
C THR A 65 -10.09 -9.05 14.73
N VAL A 66 -9.54 -9.29 15.92
CA VAL A 66 -9.70 -8.40 17.09
C VAL A 66 -9.18 -7.00 16.77
N VAL A 67 -7.99 -6.90 16.18
CA VAL A 67 -7.40 -5.62 15.79
C VAL A 67 -8.21 -4.95 14.69
N GLY A 68 -8.69 -5.71 13.71
CA GLY A 68 -9.60 -5.21 12.68
C GLY A 68 -10.90 -4.65 13.27
N ILE A 69 -11.52 -5.32 14.24
CA ILE A 69 -12.72 -4.83 14.94
C ILE A 69 -12.42 -3.50 15.64
N VAL A 70 -11.31 -3.40 16.38
CA VAL A 70 -10.90 -2.16 17.05
C VAL A 70 -10.72 -1.04 16.02
N ALA A 71 -10.04 -1.31 14.90
CA ALA A 71 -9.84 -0.35 13.84
C ALA A 71 -11.19 0.14 13.26
N MET A 72 -12.12 -0.77 12.98
CA MET A 72 -13.45 -0.42 12.45
C MET A 72 -14.28 0.41 13.43
N ILE A 73 -14.18 0.12 14.74
CA ILE A 73 -14.83 0.92 15.79
C ILE A 73 -14.28 2.35 15.81
N LEU A 74 -12.94 2.51 15.78
CA LEU A 74 -12.29 3.82 15.78
C LEU A 74 -12.58 4.64 14.52
N LEU A 75 -12.75 3.97 13.38
CA LEU A 75 -13.20 4.58 12.12
C LEU A 75 -14.69 4.94 12.11
N GLY A 76 -15.49 4.42 13.07
CA GLY A 76 -16.94 4.54 13.07
C GLY A 76 -17.64 3.73 11.98
N LYS A 77 -16.98 2.71 11.42
CA LYS A 77 -17.54 1.79 10.40
C LYS A 77 -18.22 0.58 11.05
N PRO A 78 -19.15 -0.12 10.37
CA PRO A 78 -19.88 -1.26 10.94
C PRO A 78 -18.98 -2.50 11.12
N TRP A 79 -18.46 -2.70 12.33
CA TRP A 79 -17.55 -3.82 12.63
C TRP A 79 -18.19 -5.21 12.47
N ARG A 80 -19.51 -5.35 12.65
CA ARG A 80 -20.20 -6.65 12.49
C ARG A 80 -20.20 -7.14 11.04
N SER A 81 -20.52 -6.26 10.09
CA SER A 81 -20.45 -6.56 8.66
C SER A 81 -19.02 -6.82 8.22
N PHE A 82 -18.06 -6.08 8.79
CA PHE A 82 -16.64 -6.31 8.56
C PHE A 82 -16.20 -7.72 8.99
N VAL A 83 -16.57 -8.20 10.16
CA VAL A 83 -16.10 -9.53 10.63
C VAL A 83 -16.53 -10.65 9.68
N GLN A 84 -17.74 -10.58 9.14
CA GLN A 84 -18.29 -11.61 8.26
C GLN A 84 -17.47 -11.75 6.97
N GLY A 85 -17.17 -10.64 6.29
CA GLY A 85 -16.34 -10.69 5.09
C GLY A 85 -14.85 -10.86 5.40
N PHE A 86 -14.37 -10.33 6.54
CA PHE A 86 -12.97 -10.42 6.93
C PHE A 86 -12.50 -11.87 7.12
N ILE A 87 -13.33 -12.73 7.73
CA ILE A 87 -13.01 -14.17 7.86
C ILE A 87 -12.84 -14.81 6.47
N LEU A 88 -13.68 -14.44 5.50
CA LEU A 88 -13.56 -14.96 4.14
C LEU A 88 -12.27 -14.46 3.46
N ILE A 89 -11.93 -13.17 3.61
CA ILE A 89 -10.64 -12.62 3.11
C ILE A 89 -9.46 -13.37 3.76
N PHE A 90 -9.51 -13.62 5.07
CA PHE A 90 -8.48 -14.38 5.78
C PHE A 90 -8.34 -15.80 5.23
N VAL A 91 -9.44 -16.51 4.98
CA VAL A 91 -9.40 -17.85 4.36
C VAL A 91 -8.77 -17.78 2.97
N LEU A 92 -9.11 -16.78 2.14
CA LEU A 92 -8.47 -16.58 0.83
C LEU A 92 -6.97 -16.30 0.96
N SER A 93 -6.55 -15.52 1.96
CA SER A 93 -5.13 -15.28 2.27
C SER A 93 -4.40 -16.56 2.69
N VAL A 94 -5.03 -17.41 3.53
CA VAL A 94 -4.47 -18.72 3.90
C VAL A 94 -4.34 -19.62 2.68
N LEU A 95 -5.34 -19.66 1.79
CA LEU A 95 -5.28 -20.42 0.54
C LEU A 95 -4.11 -19.94 -0.33
N ALA A 96 -3.90 -18.63 -0.45
CA ALA A 96 -2.75 -18.07 -1.16
C ALA A 96 -1.42 -18.52 -0.55
N GLN A 97 -1.29 -18.52 0.78
CA GLN A 97 -0.08 -18.97 1.48
C GLN A 97 0.17 -20.47 1.29
N VAL A 98 -0.87 -21.29 1.33
CA VAL A 98 -0.77 -22.74 1.10
C VAL A 98 -0.34 -23.03 -0.33
N MET A 99 -0.87 -22.32 -1.33
CA MET A 99 -0.44 -22.47 -2.73
C MET A 99 1.02 -22.07 -2.94
N ALA A 100 1.44 -20.92 -2.40
CA ALA A 100 2.84 -20.47 -2.44
C ALA A 100 3.81 -21.35 -1.62
N GLY A 101 3.27 -22.09 -0.65
CA GLY A 101 4.04 -23.02 0.17
C GLY A 101 4.46 -24.30 -0.53
N ASN A 102 3.91 -24.59 -1.71
CA ASN A 102 4.26 -25.76 -2.50
C ASN A 102 5.70 -25.69 -3.04
N ALA A 103 6.46 -26.79 -2.97
CA ALA A 103 7.84 -26.84 -3.42
C ALA A 103 8.03 -26.47 -4.91
N LEU A 104 7.18 -26.98 -5.82
CA LEU A 104 7.26 -26.64 -7.25
C LEU A 104 6.99 -25.14 -7.48
N VAL A 105 6.06 -24.57 -6.74
CA VAL A 105 5.73 -23.14 -6.82
C VAL A 105 6.91 -22.28 -6.34
N GLN A 106 7.63 -22.73 -5.31
CA GLN A 106 8.84 -22.06 -4.82
C GLN A 106 9.99 -22.12 -5.83
N GLU A 107 10.10 -23.19 -6.63
CA GLU A 107 11.10 -23.28 -7.70
C GLU A 107 10.91 -22.21 -8.79
N TYR A 108 9.66 -21.79 -9.04
CA TYR A 108 9.34 -20.70 -9.96
C TYR A 108 9.38 -19.30 -9.31
N ASN A 109 9.88 -19.16 -8.08
CA ASN A 109 9.91 -17.91 -7.31
C ASN A 109 8.53 -17.22 -7.21
N LEU A 110 7.45 -18.01 -7.16
CA LEU A 110 6.09 -17.48 -7.04
C LEU A 110 5.70 -17.33 -5.56
N GLU A 111 5.79 -16.11 -5.04
CA GLU A 111 5.47 -15.86 -3.64
C GLU A 111 3.96 -15.75 -3.35
N ALA A 112 3.61 -15.85 -2.06
CA ALA A 112 2.25 -15.71 -1.55
C ALA A 112 1.57 -14.40 -1.96
N VAL A 113 2.35 -13.34 -2.22
CA VAL A 113 1.88 -12.05 -2.71
C VAL A 113 1.17 -12.18 -4.06
N ILE A 114 1.77 -12.92 -5.00
CA ILE A 114 1.21 -13.14 -6.35
C ILE A 114 -0.11 -13.89 -6.24
N PHE A 115 -0.14 -14.98 -5.48
CA PHE A 115 -1.38 -15.75 -5.28
C PHE A 115 -2.47 -14.96 -4.57
N SER A 116 -2.10 -14.16 -3.56
CA SER A 116 -3.05 -13.31 -2.83
C SER A 116 -3.76 -12.35 -3.79
N LEU A 117 -2.99 -11.67 -4.64
CA LEU A 117 -3.52 -10.77 -5.66
C LEU A 117 -4.36 -11.51 -6.72
N LEU A 118 -3.84 -12.60 -7.27
CA LEU A 118 -4.51 -13.36 -8.34
C LEU A 118 -5.87 -13.91 -7.91
N ILE A 119 -5.98 -14.45 -6.69
CA ILE A 119 -7.25 -14.94 -6.15
C ILE A 119 -8.29 -13.81 -6.16
N GLY A 120 -7.93 -12.63 -5.64
CA GLY A 120 -8.84 -11.48 -5.63
C GLY A 120 -9.25 -11.03 -7.03
N LEU A 121 -8.27 -10.95 -7.96
CA LEU A 121 -8.52 -10.57 -9.35
C LEU A 121 -9.47 -11.54 -10.06
N VAL A 122 -9.25 -12.85 -9.86
CA VAL A 122 -10.11 -13.90 -10.43
C VAL A 122 -11.53 -13.76 -9.89
N ILE A 123 -11.71 -13.59 -8.58
CA ILE A 123 -13.03 -13.42 -7.97
C ILE A 123 -13.76 -12.20 -8.55
N ASN A 124 -13.14 -11.02 -8.55
CA ASN A 124 -13.82 -9.79 -8.99
C ASN A 124 -14.13 -9.80 -10.50
N ASN A 125 -13.20 -10.26 -11.33
CA ASN A 125 -13.34 -10.11 -12.79
C ASN A 125 -14.20 -11.21 -13.43
N PHE A 126 -14.24 -12.42 -12.84
CA PHE A 126 -15.05 -13.54 -13.35
C PHE A 126 -16.38 -13.72 -12.62
N PHE A 127 -16.42 -13.59 -11.29
CA PHE A 127 -17.61 -13.88 -10.48
C PHE A 127 -18.27 -12.62 -9.91
N GLY A 128 -17.55 -11.50 -9.87
CA GLY A 128 -17.97 -10.30 -9.16
C GLY A 128 -17.77 -10.45 -7.64
N VAL A 129 -17.60 -9.32 -6.95
CA VAL A 129 -17.40 -9.31 -5.49
C VAL A 129 -18.74 -9.52 -4.77
N PRO A 130 -18.89 -10.59 -3.95
CA PRO A 130 -20.04 -10.77 -3.08
C PRO A 130 -20.26 -9.59 -2.13
N GLN A 131 -21.51 -9.22 -1.87
CA GLN A 131 -21.84 -8.07 -1.04
C GLN A 131 -21.23 -8.15 0.37
N ILE A 132 -21.15 -9.38 0.93
CA ILE A 132 -20.56 -9.66 2.24
C ILE A 132 -19.08 -9.25 2.36
N LEU A 133 -18.33 -9.22 1.25
CA LEU A 133 -16.92 -8.83 1.26
C LEU A 133 -16.72 -7.31 1.23
N ARG A 134 -17.70 -6.53 0.77
CA ARG A 134 -17.50 -5.11 0.45
C ARG A 134 -17.03 -4.27 1.63
N ASP A 135 -17.64 -4.46 2.80
CA ASP A 135 -17.27 -3.71 4.00
C ASP A 135 -15.91 -4.14 4.59
N SER A 136 -15.40 -5.29 4.14
CA SER A 136 -14.20 -5.96 4.67
C SER A 136 -12.94 -5.72 3.85
N MET A 137 -13.08 -5.30 2.58
CA MET A 137 -11.97 -4.92 1.71
C MET A 137 -11.43 -3.56 2.17
N GLN A 138 -10.55 -3.57 3.16
CA GLN A 138 -9.86 -2.38 3.66
C GLN A 138 -8.39 -2.46 3.28
N SER A 139 -8.10 -2.55 1.97
CA SER A 139 -6.75 -2.78 1.44
C SER A 139 -5.72 -1.79 2.03
N GLU A 140 -5.99 -0.48 1.96
CA GLU A 140 -5.10 0.55 2.52
C GLU A 140 -4.88 0.39 4.03
N LEU A 141 -5.93 0.15 4.80
CA LEU A 141 -5.83 -0.07 6.25
C LEU A 141 -4.90 -1.26 6.55
N PHE A 142 -5.10 -2.38 5.85
CA PHE A 142 -4.33 -3.60 6.06
C PHE A 142 -2.85 -3.42 5.69
N VAL A 143 -2.55 -2.82 4.54
CA VAL A 143 -1.15 -2.53 4.14
C VAL A 143 -0.49 -1.63 5.18
N LYS A 144 -1.15 -0.54 5.58
CA LYS A 144 -0.54 0.44 6.46
C LYS A 144 -0.33 -0.12 7.87
N ILE A 145 -1.21 -1.02 8.37
CA ILE A 145 -0.96 -1.76 9.64
C ILE A 145 0.29 -2.62 9.50
N GLY A 146 0.40 -3.41 8.43
CA GLY A 146 1.60 -4.21 8.15
C GLY A 146 2.86 -3.35 8.04
N LEU A 147 2.76 -2.15 7.48
CA LEU A 147 3.87 -1.20 7.41
C LEU A 147 4.31 -0.69 8.78
N VAL A 148 3.39 -0.33 9.68
CA VAL A 148 3.77 0.03 11.05
C VAL A 148 4.53 -1.11 11.72
N MET A 149 4.12 -2.37 11.47
CA MET A 149 4.84 -3.56 11.96
C MET A 149 6.22 -3.74 11.29
N LEU A 150 6.33 -3.47 9.98
CA LEU A 150 7.61 -3.49 9.24
C LEU A 150 8.62 -2.52 9.87
N GLY A 151 8.17 -1.41 10.45
CA GLY A 151 9.04 -0.46 11.17
C GLY A 151 9.84 -1.11 12.30
N THR A 152 9.31 -2.16 12.93
CA THR A 152 10.02 -2.90 14.00
C THR A 152 11.21 -3.72 13.50
N THR A 153 11.27 -4.02 12.20
CA THR A 153 12.32 -4.87 11.61
C THR A 153 13.42 -4.09 10.93
N ILE A 154 13.23 -2.78 10.72
CA ILE A 154 14.14 -1.91 10.00
C ILE A 154 14.89 -1.02 11.00
N ILE A 155 16.22 -0.96 10.84
CA ILE A 155 17.10 -0.15 11.70
C ILE A 155 16.91 1.33 11.38
N PHE A 156 16.74 2.16 12.41
CA PHE A 156 16.46 3.59 12.23
C PHE A 156 17.56 4.33 11.44
N GLY A 157 18.82 3.93 11.61
CA GLY A 157 19.94 4.51 10.86
C GLY A 157 19.83 4.28 9.34
N ASP A 158 19.31 3.13 8.91
CA ASP A 158 19.15 2.80 7.50
C ASP A 158 17.97 3.57 6.90
N ILE A 159 16.91 3.79 7.69
CA ILE A 159 15.81 4.71 7.33
C ILE A 159 16.32 6.11 7.05
N LEU A 160 17.20 6.66 7.90
CA LEU A 160 17.73 8.00 7.70
C LEU A 160 18.55 8.12 6.40
N LYS A 161 19.41 7.14 6.13
CA LYS A 161 20.26 7.13 4.93
C LYS A 161 19.42 7.00 3.66
N ALA A 162 18.60 5.94 3.57
CA ALA A 162 17.76 5.69 2.41
C ALA A 162 16.67 6.77 2.26
N GLY A 163 16.16 7.30 3.38
CA GLY A 163 15.16 8.37 3.41
C GLY A 163 15.67 9.69 2.85
N ALA A 164 16.92 10.06 3.16
CA ALA A 164 17.55 11.27 2.62
C ALA A 164 17.71 11.20 1.09
N LEU A 165 18.29 10.10 0.58
CA LEU A 165 18.39 9.84 -0.85
C LEU A 165 17.00 9.76 -1.50
N GLY A 166 16.06 9.14 -0.80
CA GLY A 166 14.70 9.00 -1.27
C GLY A 166 13.94 10.31 -1.35
N LEU A 167 14.22 11.28 -0.48
CA LEU A 167 13.62 12.61 -0.57
C LEU A 167 14.14 13.37 -1.79
N VAL A 168 15.44 13.25 -2.10
CA VAL A 168 16.04 13.81 -3.32
C VAL A 168 15.40 13.19 -4.56
N GLN A 169 15.32 11.85 -4.62
CA GLN A 169 14.65 11.15 -5.71
C GLN A 169 13.18 11.59 -5.84
N ALA A 170 12.44 11.61 -4.73
CA ALA A 170 11.04 11.97 -4.69
C ALA A 170 10.82 13.39 -5.25
N LEU A 171 11.61 14.37 -4.83
CA LEU A 171 11.48 15.75 -5.31
C LEU A 171 11.67 15.85 -6.83
N VAL A 172 12.74 15.23 -7.35
CA VAL A 172 13.04 15.27 -8.80
C VAL A 172 11.96 14.55 -9.60
N VAL A 173 11.58 13.34 -9.19
CA VAL A 173 10.58 12.52 -9.88
C VAL A 173 9.21 13.18 -9.82
N VAL A 174 8.73 13.58 -8.64
CA VAL A 174 7.40 14.19 -8.46
C VAL A 174 7.27 15.44 -9.33
N LEU A 175 8.25 16.36 -9.29
CA LEU A 175 8.17 17.60 -10.08
C LEU A 175 8.21 17.32 -11.58
N SER A 176 9.10 16.45 -12.02
CA SER A 176 9.28 16.13 -13.44
C SER A 176 8.04 15.42 -14.01
N VAL A 177 7.55 14.40 -13.31
CA VAL A 177 6.38 13.60 -13.72
C VAL A 177 5.11 14.43 -13.66
N TRP A 178 4.91 15.23 -12.61
CA TRP A 178 3.72 16.08 -12.50
C TRP A 178 3.64 17.07 -13.66
N TYR A 179 4.75 17.75 -13.96
CA TYR A 179 4.82 18.70 -15.07
C TYR A 179 4.58 18.03 -16.43
N PHE A 180 5.25 16.90 -16.68
CA PHE A 180 5.07 16.14 -17.90
C PHE A 180 3.64 15.64 -18.08
N ALA A 181 3.04 15.07 -17.03
CA ALA A 181 1.66 14.60 -17.03
C ALA A 181 0.68 15.74 -17.30
N PHE A 182 0.90 16.91 -16.67
CA PHE A 182 0.03 18.08 -16.83
C PHE A 182 0.13 18.64 -18.25
N TRP A 183 1.35 18.74 -18.77
CA TRP A 183 1.62 19.14 -20.16
C TRP A 183 0.96 18.18 -21.16
N LEU A 184 1.08 16.86 -20.94
CA LEU A 184 0.50 15.84 -21.80
C LEU A 184 -1.03 15.92 -21.80
N CYS A 185 -1.64 16.06 -20.62
CA CYS A 185 -3.10 16.23 -20.51
C CYS A 185 -3.59 17.48 -21.26
N LYS A 186 -2.88 18.61 -21.12
CA LYS A 186 -3.19 19.86 -21.82
C LYS A 186 -3.06 19.70 -23.34
N ARG A 187 -2.02 19.02 -23.83
CA ARG A 187 -1.84 18.71 -25.26
C ARG A 187 -2.98 17.87 -25.82
N MET A 188 -3.49 16.94 -25.02
CA MET A 188 -4.61 16.07 -25.41
C MET A 188 -5.99 16.73 -25.24
N LYS A 189 -6.03 17.99 -24.77
CA LYS A 189 -7.25 18.76 -24.48
C LYS A 189 -8.15 18.07 -23.45
N ILE A 190 -7.54 17.45 -22.43
CA ILE A 190 -8.25 16.94 -21.26
C ILE A 190 -8.62 18.14 -20.37
N ASP A 191 -9.77 18.08 -19.70
CA ASP A 191 -10.23 19.17 -18.84
C ASP A 191 -9.28 19.39 -17.64
N LYS A 192 -9.31 20.60 -17.08
CA LYS A 192 -8.34 21.05 -16.07
C LYS A 192 -8.42 20.23 -14.78
N GLU A 193 -9.63 19.87 -14.32
CA GLU A 193 -9.80 19.08 -13.10
C GLU A 193 -9.21 17.68 -13.27
N MET A 194 -9.55 17.01 -14.37
CA MET A 194 -9.03 15.69 -14.69
C MET A 194 -7.51 15.71 -14.91
N SER A 195 -7.00 16.75 -15.56
CA SER A 195 -5.55 16.95 -15.73
C SER A 195 -4.82 17.05 -14.39
N LEU A 196 -5.32 17.87 -13.45
CA LEU A 196 -4.72 17.98 -12.12
C LEU A 196 -4.79 16.66 -11.35
N MET A 197 -5.92 15.96 -11.38
CA MET A 197 -6.06 14.66 -10.71
C MET A 197 -5.13 13.60 -11.30
N ILE A 198 -5.03 13.50 -12.62
CA ILE A 198 -4.10 12.57 -13.30
C ILE A 198 -2.65 12.91 -12.94
N SER A 199 -2.25 14.17 -13.10
CA SER A 199 -0.89 14.63 -12.80
C SER A 199 -0.48 14.33 -11.37
N SER A 200 -1.34 14.65 -10.40
CA SER A 200 -1.05 14.36 -8.99
C SER A 200 -1.04 12.87 -8.68
N ALA A 201 -1.92 12.09 -9.31
CA ALA A 201 -1.98 10.65 -9.10
C ALA A 201 -0.68 9.96 -9.54
N VAL A 202 -0.28 10.17 -10.80
CA VAL A 202 0.90 9.50 -11.40
C VAL A 202 2.24 9.99 -10.84
N SER A 203 2.29 11.17 -10.22
CA SER A 203 3.56 11.75 -9.76
C SER A 203 3.83 11.59 -8.27
N ILE A 204 2.85 11.20 -7.45
CA ILE A 204 3.00 11.17 -5.97
C ILE A 204 2.68 9.77 -5.43
N CYS A 205 1.43 9.54 -5.04
CA CYS A 205 0.99 8.33 -4.34
C CYS A 205 -0.33 7.78 -4.87
N GLY A 206 -0.65 8.09 -6.13
CA GLY A 206 -1.82 7.58 -6.83
C GLY A 206 -3.14 8.02 -6.21
N VAL A 207 -3.82 7.09 -5.55
CA VAL A 207 -5.18 7.25 -5.02
C VAL A 207 -5.26 8.39 -4.02
N SER A 208 -4.36 8.41 -3.02
CA SER A 208 -4.35 9.45 -1.98
C SER A 208 -4.11 10.85 -2.56
N ALA A 209 -3.23 10.96 -3.57
CA ALA A 209 -2.97 12.21 -4.26
C ALA A 209 -4.15 12.69 -5.12
N ALA A 210 -4.84 11.76 -5.81
CA ALA A 210 -6.06 12.06 -6.55
C ALA A 210 -7.17 12.56 -5.63
N ILE A 211 -7.38 11.90 -4.48
CA ILE A 211 -8.38 12.30 -3.47
C ILE A 211 -8.04 13.67 -2.88
N ALA A 212 -6.78 13.90 -2.49
CA ALA A 212 -6.34 15.18 -1.95
C ALA A 212 -6.51 16.31 -2.97
N THR A 213 -6.14 16.07 -4.23
CA THR A 213 -6.28 17.02 -5.34
C THR A 213 -7.76 17.31 -5.61
N SER A 214 -8.59 16.28 -5.72
CA SER A 214 -10.04 16.42 -5.92
C SER A 214 -10.68 17.22 -4.79
N GLY A 215 -10.33 16.94 -3.53
CA GLY A 215 -10.81 17.71 -2.38
C GLY A 215 -10.34 19.16 -2.39
N ALA A 216 -9.10 19.42 -2.80
CA ALA A 216 -8.55 20.78 -2.89
C ALA A 216 -9.19 21.63 -4.00
N ILE A 217 -9.61 21.01 -5.11
CA ILE A 217 -10.22 21.70 -6.25
C ILE A 217 -11.74 21.57 -6.31
N LYS A 218 -12.37 20.87 -5.33
CA LYS A 218 -13.78 20.46 -5.33
C LYS A 218 -14.18 19.74 -6.63
N GLY A 219 -13.30 18.84 -7.09
CA GLY A 219 -13.44 18.15 -8.37
C GLY A 219 -14.61 17.16 -8.40
N ASP A 220 -15.06 16.85 -9.61
CA ASP A 220 -16.14 15.89 -9.84
C ASP A 220 -15.79 14.47 -9.33
N GLY A 221 -16.73 13.86 -8.60
CA GLY A 221 -16.55 12.55 -7.99
C GLY A 221 -16.41 11.41 -9.02
N LYS A 222 -17.06 11.49 -10.19
CA LYS A 222 -16.93 10.46 -11.24
C LYS A 222 -15.53 10.51 -11.86
N LYS A 223 -14.99 11.71 -12.10
CA LYS A 223 -13.61 11.88 -12.55
C LYS A 223 -12.61 11.32 -11.54
N LEU A 224 -12.81 11.59 -10.25
CA LEU A 224 -11.99 11.01 -9.18
C LEU A 224 -12.04 9.48 -9.20
N SER A 225 -13.24 8.89 -9.22
CA SER A 225 -13.38 7.43 -9.28
C SER A 225 -12.66 6.83 -10.49
N TYR A 226 -12.74 7.48 -11.64
CA TYR A 226 -12.05 7.00 -12.83
C TYR A 226 -10.51 7.09 -12.71
N VAL A 227 -9.97 8.18 -12.15
CA VAL A 227 -8.52 8.29 -11.90
C VAL A 227 -8.05 7.22 -10.90
N ILE A 228 -8.84 6.93 -9.86
CA ILE A 228 -8.55 5.84 -8.92
C ILE A 228 -8.51 4.50 -9.65
N SER A 229 -9.47 4.22 -10.53
CA SER A 229 -9.46 2.99 -11.33
C SER A 229 -8.23 2.90 -12.23
N LEU A 230 -7.79 4.00 -12.86
CA LEU A 230 -6.56 4.05 -13.66
C LEU A 230 -5.33 3.69 -12.83
N VAL A 231 -5.21 4.26 -11.64
CA VAL A 231 -4.11 3.99 -10.71
C VAL A 231 -4.07 2.50 -10.34
N LEU A 232 -5.18 1.93 -9.88
CA LEU A 232 -5.25 0.53 -9.43
C LEU A 232 -4.93 -0.44 -10.56
N ILE A 233 -5.54 -0.23 -11.73
CA ILE A 233 -5.38 -1.11 -12.89
C ILE A 233 -3.96 -1.04 -13.47
N THR A 234 -3.31 0.12 -13.40
CA THR A 234 -1.92 0.29 -13.86
C THR A 234 -0.90 -0.23 -12.84
N ALA A 235 -1.20 -0.13 -11.54
CA ALA A 235 -0.33 -0.62 -10.48
C ALA A 235 -0.20 -2.16 -10.47
N VAL A 236 -1.25 -2.90 -10.82
CA VAL A 236 -1.24 -4.38 -10.86
C VAL A 236 -0.18 -4.97 -11.79
N PRO A 237 -0.12 -4.62 -13.09
CA PRO A 237 0.94 -5.13 -13.97
C PRO A 237 2.32 -4.65 -13.52
N MET A 238 2.45 -3.40 -13.07
CA MET A 238 3.75 -2.88 -12.59
C MET A 238 4.28 -3.68 -11.38
N MET A 239 3.40 -3.96 -10.42
CA MET A 239 3.72 -4.76 -9.23
C MET A 239 4.33 -6.12 -9.57
N ILE A 240 3.84 -6.76 -10.64
CA ILE A 240 4.29 -8.09 -11.08
C ILE A 240 5.50 -7.98 -11.99
N PHE A 241 5.44 -7.15 -13.04
CA PHE A 241 6.45 -7.15 -14.09
C PHE A 241 7.74 -6.41 -13.72
N MET A 242 7.67 -5.34 -12.91
CA MET A 242 8.87 -4.55 -12.60
C MET A 242 9.95 -5.35 -11.83
N PRO A 243 9.63 -6.20 -10.84
CA PRO A 243 10.59 -7.13 -10.23
C PRO A 243 11.32 -7.99 -11.24
N TYR A 244 10.59 -8.66 -12.16
CA TYR A 244 11.19 -9.51 -13.18
C TYR A 244 12.01 -8.73 -14.20
N ILE A 245 11.61 -7.49 -14.53
CA ILE A 245 12.41 -6.61 -15.37
C ILE A 245 13.72 -6.24 -14.66
N ALA A 246 13.67 -5.93 -13.37
CA ALA A 246 14.86 -5.61 -12.58
C ALA A 246 15.81 -6.81 -12.47
N GLU A 247 15.27 -8.01 -12.26
CA GLU A 247 16.02 -9.27 -12.27
C GLU A 247 16.68 -9.51 -13.64
N TYR A 248 15.95 -9.32 -14.74
CA TYR A 248 16.49 -9.44 -16.10
C TYR A 248 17.67 -8.50 -16.36
N PHE A 249 17.62 -7.27 -15.85
CA PHE A 249 18.71 -6.30 -15.93
C PHE A 249 19.79 -6.48 -14.85
N ASN A 250 19.66 -7.49 -13.97
CA ASN A 250 20.57 -7.75 -12.84
C ASN A 250 20.77 -6.53 -11.94
N LEU A 251 19.69 -5.78 -11.69
CA LEU A 251 19.74 -4.61 -10.79
C LEU A 251 19.91 -5.07 -9.34
N SER A 252 20.67 -4.29 -8.55
CA SER A 252 20.78 -4.55 -7.11
C SER A 252 19.42 -4.39 -6.41
N GLN A 253 19.25 -5.00 -5.23
CA GLN A 253 18.03 -4.80 -4.45
C GLN A 253 17.82 -3.33 -4.05
N ALA A 254 18.90 -2.58 -3.82
CA ALA A 254 18.83 -1.15 -3.54
C ALA A 254 18.27 -0.33 -4.71
N VAL A 255 18.83 -0.50 -5.91
CA VAL A 255 18.33 0.17 -7.12
C VAL A 255 16.90 -0.27 -7.43
N THR A 256 16.63 -1.57 -7.33
CA THR A 256 15.29 -2.12 -7.57
C THR A 256 14.28 -1.55 -6.59
N GLY A 257 14.59 -1.54 -5.29
CA GLY A 257 13.75 -0.96 -4.26
C GLY A 257 13.45 0.51 -4.53
N ALA A 258 14.48 1.30 -4.85
CA ALA A 258 14.31 2.71 -5.20
C ALA A 258 13.45 2.92 -6.46
N TRP A 259 13.60 2.06 -7.46
CA TRP A 259 12.80 2.11 -8.68
C TRP A 259 11.33 1.75 -8.41
N LEU A 260 11.06 0.64 -7.72
CA LEU A 260 9.71 0.20 -7.36
C LEU A 260 9.00 1.24 -6.48
N GLY A 261 9.67 1.71 -5.42
CA GLY A 261 9.14 2.69 -4.49
C GLY A 261 8.83 4.04 -5.13
N GLY A 262 9.63 4.45 -6.12
CA GLY A 262 9.46 5.74 -6.79
C GLY A 262 8.42 5.75 -7.91
N SER A 263 8.10 4.58 -8.50
CA SER A 263 7.30 4.51 -9.74
C SER A 263 5.93 3.86 -9.58
N ILE A 264 5.73 2.95 -8.61
CA ILE A 264 4.44 2.29 -8.42
C ILE A 264 3.52 3.18 -7.57
N ASP A 265 2.34 3.53 -8.10
CA ASP A 265 1.49 4.57 -7.52
C ASP A 265 0.56 4.12 -6.38
N THR A 266 0.80 2.95 -5.78
CA THR A 266 0.11 2.57 -4.55
C THR A 266 1.07 1.94 -3.57
N THR A 267 0.94 2.32 -2.30
CA THR A 267 1.80 1.77 -1.24
C THR A 267 1.67 0.25 -1.13
N GLY A 268 0.45 -0.30 -1.30
CA GLY A 268 0.24 -1.75 -1.30
C GLY A 268 0.99 -2.46 -2.42
N ALA A 269 0.89 -1.96 -3.65
CA ALA A 269 1.58 -2.56 -4.78
C ALA A 269 3.11 -2.44 -4.68
N VAL A 270 3.63 -1.35 -4.11
CA VAL A 270 5.07 -1.21 -3.83
C VAL A 270 5.54 -2.28 -2.85
N VAL A 271 4.84 -2.45 -1.73
CA VAL A 271 5.19 -3.42 -0.69
C VAL A 271 5.12 -4.84 -1.26
N ALA A 272 4.07 -5.15 -2.02
CA ALA A 272 3.95 -6.42 -2.73
C ALA A 272 5.15 -6.66 -3.65
N SER A 273 5.46 -5.70 -4.52
CA SER A 273 6.53 -5.78 -5.49
C SER A 273 7.93 -5.90 -4.84
N GLY A 274 8.19 -5.12 -3.80
CA GLY A 274 9.43 -5.18 -3.03
C GLY A 274 9.59 -6.50 -2.29
N SER A 275 8.50 -7.07 -1.76
CA SER A 275 8.52 -8.40 -1.12
C SER A 275 8.93 -9.50 -2.12
N LEU A 276 8.52 -9.41 -3.39
CA LEU A 276 8.92 -10.36 -4.45
C LEU A 276 10.41 -10.34 -4.77
N VAL A 277 11.09 -9.22 -4.48
CA VAL A 277 12.52 -9.05 -4.79
C VAL A 277 13.39 -9.44 -3.61
N GLY A 278 13.04 -9.03 -2.39
CA GLY A 278 13.81 -9.36 -1.18
C GLY A 278 13.65 -8.35 -0.05
N GLU A 279 14.27 -8.64 1.10
CA GLU A 279 14.13 -7.81 2.31
C GLU A 279 14.67 -6.38 2.13
N GLU A 280 15.84 -6.24 1.49
CA GLU A 280 16.45 -4.94 1.23
C GLU A 280 15.61 -4.12 0.23
N ALA A 281 15.12 -4.76 -0.82
CA ALA A 281 14.24 -4.10 -1.79
C ALA A 281 12.90 -3.66 -1.16
N LEU A 282 12.31 -4.49 -0.29
CA LEU A 282 11.11 -4.13 0.47
C LEU A 282 11.34 -2.93 1.40
N GLU A 283 12.46 -2.93 2.12
CA GLU A 283 12.86 -1.83 3.00
C GLU A 283 13.02 -0.52 2.21
N ILE A 284 13.89 -0.53 1.19
CA ILE A 284 14.20 0.67 0.42
C ILE A 284 12.97 1.16 -0.34
N SER A 285 12.22 0.28 -0.99
CA SER A 285 11.00 0.68 -1.71
C SER A 285 9.95 1.31 -0.80
N THR A 286 9.81 0.81 0.43
CA THR A 286 8.93 1.38 1.45
C THR A 286 9.40 2.78 1.85
N ILE A 287 10.68 2.94 2.17
CA ILE A 287 11.26 4.22 2.59
C ILE A 287 11.12 5.26 1.48
N ILE A 288 11.42 4.89 0.24
CA ILE A 288 11.31 5.76 -0.93
C ILE A 288 9.87 6.19 -1.17
N LYS A 289 8.92 5.26 -1.05
CA LYS A 289 7.50 5.59 -1.16
C LYS A 289 7.04 6.51 -0.03
N PHE A 290 7.59 6.37 1.18
CA PHE A 290 7.28 7.28 2.29
C PHE A 290 7.84 8.68 2.05
N SER A 291 9.07 8.78 1.53
CA SER A 291 9.64 10.07 1.11
C SER A 291 8.74 10.78 0.08
N GLN A 292 8.15 10.04 -0.87
CA GLN A 292 7.13 10.60 -1.77
C GLN A 292 5.83 10.97 -1.05
N ASN A 293 5.32 10.13 -0.16
CA ASN A 293 4.08 10.41 0.57
C ASN A 293 4.19 11.64 1.49
N VAL A 294 5.37 11.93 2.04
CA VAL A 294 5.62 13.14 2.85
C VAL A 294 5.39 14.42 2.03
N LEU A 295 5.68 14.40 0.73
CA LEU A 295 5.48 15.54 -0.16
C LEU A 295 4.00 15.80 -0.47
N LEU A 296 3.09 14.87 -0.17
CA LEU A 296 1.65 15.00 -0.44
C LEU A 296 1.05 16.25 0.22
N GLY A 297 1.42 16.52 1.48
CA GLY A 297 0.90 17.69 2.20
C GLY A 297 1.28 19.01 1.55
N LEU A 298 2.54 19.12 1.11
CA LEU A 298 3.06 20.29 0.39
C LEU A 298 2.40 20.43 -0.99
N ALA A 299 2.27 19.33 -1.73
CA ALA A 299 1.63 19.33 -3.04
C ALA A 299 0.14 19.72 -2.95
N ALA A 300 -0.61 19.18 -2.00
CA ALA A 300 -2.02 19.52 -1.79
C ALA A 300 -2.20 20.99 -1.44
N PHE A 301 -1.33 21.54 -0.59
CA PHE A 301 -1.32 22.97 -0.28
C PHE A 301 -1.04 23.82 -1.52
N ALA A 302 0.00 23.48 -2.31
CA ALA A 302 0.35 24.20 -3.54
C ALA A 302 -0.80 24.17 -4.57
N ILE A 303 -1.45 23.02 -4.76
CA ILE A 303 -2.60 22.86 -5.65
C ILE A 303 -3.77 23.71 -5.18
N SER A 304 -4.06 23.74 -3.87
CA SER A 304 -5.14 24.55 -3.30
C SER A 304 -4.90 26.05 -3.52
N VAL A 305 -3.67 26.53 -3.31
CA VAL A 305 -3.28 27.92 -3.62
C VAL A 305 -3.45 28.22 -5.10
N TYR A 306 -2.91 27.36 -5.98
CA TYR A 306 -3.03 27.51 -7.43
C TYR A 306 -4.50 27.57 -7.89
N TRP A 307 -5.34 26.70 -7.35
CA TRP A 307 -6.76 26.66 -7.69
C TRP A 307 -7.49 27.93 -7.23
N SER A 308 -7.28 28.34 -5.98
CA SER A 308 -7.89 29.56 -5.40
C SER A 308 -7.55 30.81 -6.20
N VAL A 309 -6.29 30.96 -6.63
CA VAL A 309 -5.82 32.11 -7.41
C VAL A 309 -6.34 32.08 -8.86
N THR A 310 -6.42 30.90 -9.49
CA THR A 310 -6.77 30.80 -10.92
C THR A 310 -8.26 30.66 -11.22
N GLN A 311 -9.08 30.28 -10.23
CA GLN A 311 -10.52 30.04 -10.41
C GLN A 311 -11.39 30.97 -9.58
N ALA A 312 -10.83 32.09 -9.10
CA ALA A 312 -11.44 33.14 -8.28
C ALA A 312 -12.98 33.20 -8.36
N LYS A 313 -13.64 32.35 -7.57
CA LYS A 313 -15.04 32.50 -7.19
C LYS A 313 -15.02 32.90 -5.73
N GLU A 314 -15.58 34.07 -5.46
CA GLU A 314 -15.64 34.67 -4.14
C GLU A 314 -16.23 33.70 -3.12
N LYS A 315 -15.61 33.63 -1.92
CA LYS A 315 -15.96 32.82 -0.73
C LYS A 315 -15.40 31.39 -0.63
N GLU A 316 -14.16 31.14 -1.08
CA GLU A 316 -13.43 29.97 -0.58
C GLU A 316 -12.49 30.35 0.57
N GLU A 317 -12.53 29.55 1.65
CA GLU A 317 -11.60 29.66 2.78
C GLU A 317 -10.17 29.61 2.27
N ARG A 318 -9.34 30.56 2.72
CA ARG A 318 -7.93 30.62 2.32
C ARG A 318 -7.23 29.33 2.78
N PRO A 319 -6.43 28.67 1.92
CA PRO A 319 -5.68 27.50 2.34
C PRO A 319 -4.78 27.84 3.52
N THR A 320 -4.94 27.11 4.62
CA THR A 320 -4.11 27.24 5.82
C THR A 320 -2.97 26.25 5.79
N LEU A 321 -1.88 26.54 6.52
CA LEU A 321 -0.78 25.59 6.72
C LEU A 321 -1.23 24.30 7.42
N GLY A 322 -2.39 24.31 8.11
CA GLY A 322 -2.99 23.11 8.69
C GLY A 322 -3.28 22.01 7.67
N VAL A 323 -3.54 22.37 6.40
CA VAL A 323 -3.75 21.39 5.32
C VAL A 323 -2.54 20.49 5.13
N ILE A 324 -1.32 21.00 5.32
CA ILE A 324 -0.10 20.19 5.19
C ILE A 324 -0.13 19.07 6.24
N TRP A 325 -0.44 19.42 7.49
CA TRP A 325 -0.56 18.44 8.56
C TRP A 325 -1.71 17.48 8.33
N ASP A 326 -2.88 17.95 7.90
CA ASP A 326 -4.06 17.11 7.66
C ASP A 326 -3.84 16.10 6.54
N ARG A 327 -3.03 16.44 5.53
CA ARG A 327 -2.70 15.57 4.39
C ARG A 327 -1.42 14.76 4.56
N PHE A 328 -0.58 15.09 5.54
CA PHE A 328 0.58 14.29 5.89
C PHE A 328 0.16 12.84 6.24
N PRO A 329 0.88 11.80 5.81
CA PRO A 329 0.53 10.41 6.11
C PRO A 329 0.93 10.02 7.55
N LYS A 330 -0.01 9.97 8.50
CA LYS A 330 0.34 9.78 9.93
C LYS A 330 0.90 8.38 10.20
N PHE A 331 0.58 7.39 9.37
CA PHE A 331 1.11 6.04 9.51
C PHE A 331 2.64 5.97 9.33
N VAL A 332 3.25 6.92 8.60
CA VAL A 332 4.71 7.07 8.50
C VAL A 332 5.32 7.40 9.86
N ILE A 333 4.63 8.20 10.69
CA ILE A 333 5.06 8.49 12.06
C ILE A 333 5.02 7.20 12.89
N GLY A 334 3.98 6.39 12.73
CA GLY A 334 3.87 5.09 13.42
C GLY A 334 5.01 4.15 13.05
N PHE A 335 5.35 4.06 11.76
CA PHE A 335 6.51 3.32 11.27
C PHE A 335 7.83 3.80 11.89
N LEU A 336 8.09 5.11 11.87
CA LEU A 336 9.30 5.69 12.46
C LEU A 336 9.38 5.46 13.97
N ALA A 337 8.25 5.60 14.67
CA ALA A 337 8.17 5.34 16.10
C ALA A 337 8.43 3.86 16.44
N ALA A 338 7.92 2.93 15.63
CA ALA A 338 8.18 1.51 15.79
C ALA A 338 9.67 1.19 15.58
N SER A 339 10.30 1.77 14.55
CA SER A 339 11.74 1.62 14.31
C SER A 339 12.59 2.22 15.42
N LEU A 340 12.25 3.40 15.93
CA LEU A 340 12.94 4.01 17.07
C LEU A 340 12.86 3.14 18.33
N LEU A 341 11.68 2.60 18.63
CA LEU A 341 11.47 1.71 19.76
C LEU A 341 12.37 0.46 19.66
N PHE A 342 12.38 -0.19 18.50
CA PHE A 342 13.14 -1.43 18.29
C PHE A 342 14.65 -1.20 18.10
N SER A 343 15.06 -0.01 17.64
CA SER A 343 16.47 0.34 17.43
C SER A 343 17.18 0.83 18.70
N PHE A 344 16.46 1.53 19.59
CA PHE A 344 17.10 2.25 20.71
C PHE A 344 16.57 1.90 22.10
N VAL A 345 15.37 1.34 22.22
CA VAL A 345 14.75 1.06 23.53
C VAL A 345 14.86 -0.40 23.91
N LEU A 346 14.71 -1.31 22.96
CA LEU A 346 14.76 -2.76 23.21
C LEU A 346 16.19 -3.30 23.07
N SER A 347 16.54 -4.28 23.90
CA SER A 347 17.83 -4.98 23.77
C SER A 347 17.85 -5.88 22.52
N PRO A 348 19.04 -6.17 21.94
CA PRO A 348 19.14 -7.07 20.80
C PRO A 348 18.51 -8.46 21.04
N GLU A 349 18.63 -9.00 22.24
CA GLU A 349 18.02 -10.29 22.62
C GLU A 349 16.48 -10.20 22.62
N SER A 350 15.95 -9.10 23.14
CA SER A 350 14.51 -8.83 23.15
C SER A 350 13.98 -8.73 21.71
N VAL A 351 14.65 -7.94 20.85
CA VAL A 351 14.28 -7.82 19.44
C VAL A 351 14.29 -9.19 18.74
N ALA A 352 15.34 -9.99 18.94
CA ALA A 352 15.44 -11.32 18.34
C ALA A 352 14.27 -12.24 18.75
N SER A 353 13.81 -12.17 20.01
CA SER A 353 12.69 -12.98 20.50
C SER A 353 11.34 -12.62 19.89
N TYR A 354 11.11 -11.34 19.55
CA TYR A 354 9.82 -10.87 19.03
C TYR A 354 9.77 -10.82 17.50
N LYS A 355 10.92 -10.70 16.82
CA LYS A 355 11.02 -10.48 15.37
C LYS A 355 10.23 -11.50 14.55
N GLY A 356 10.30 -12.79 14.91
CA GLY A 356 9.59 -13.84 14.18
C GLY A 356 8.06 -13.71 14.24
N GLY A 357 7.52 -13.41 15.42
CA GLY A 357 6.08 -13.22 15.61
C GLY A 357 5.57 -11.96 14.90
N ILE A 358 6.30 -10.85 15.01
CA ILE A 358 5.94 -9.60 14.33
C ILE A 358 5.96 -9.78 12.81
N LYS A 359 7.02 -10.39 12.26
CA LYS A 359 7.13 -10.66 10.82
C LYS A 359 5.99 -11.57 10.32
N SER A 360 5.55 -12.53 11.13
CA SER A 360 4.42 -13.40 10.77
C SER A 360 3.10 -12.63 10.66
N LEU A 361 2.77 -11.80 11.66
CA LEU A 361 1.56 -10.99 11.63
C LEU A 361 1.60 -9.91 10.55
N GLN A 362 2.76 -9.28 10.35
CA GLN A 362 2.99 -8.37 9.24
C GLN A 362 2.67 -9.05 7.90
N GLY A 363 3.20 -10.26 7.66
CA GLY A 363 2.93 -11.02 6.44
C GLY A 363 1.44 -11.34 6.24
N VAL A 364 0.69 -11.57 7.32
CA VAL A 364 -0.77 -11.74 7.24
C VAL A 364 -1.46 -10.44 6.85
N TRP A 365 -1.13 -9.30 7.47
CA TRP A 365 -1.71 -8.02 7.09
C TRP A 365 -1.45 -7.66 5.63
N PHE A 366 -0.24 -7.94 5.13
CA PHE A 366 0.10 -7.80 3.73
C PHE A 366 -0.71 -8.75 2.84
N SER A 367 -0.82 -10.03 3.18
CA SER A 367 -1.63 -10.98 2.40
C SER A 367 -3.12 -10.59 2.35
N LEU A 368 -3.70 -10.16 3.49
CA LEU A 368 -5.07 -9.64 3.56
C LEU A 368 -5.24 -8.42 2.63
N ALA A 369 -4.26 -7.52 2.65
CA ALA A 369 -4.25 -6.37 1.77
C ALA A 369 -4.20 -6.76 0.30
N PHE A 370 -3.31 -7.67 -0.10
CA PHE A 370 -3.13 -8.04 -1.51
C PHE A 370 -4.35 -8.78 -2.07
N VAL A 371 -5.00 -9.64 -1.26
CA VAL A 371 -6.32 -10.20 -1.61
C VAL A 371 -7.34 -9.09 -1.81
N SER A 372 -7.40 -8.12 -0.90
CA SER A 372 -8.34 -6.99 -1.00
C SER A 372 -8.09 -6.12 -2.23
N ILE A 373 -6.82 -5.83 -2.57
CA ILE A 373 -6.43 -5.10 -3.80
C ILE A 373 -6.91 -5.85 -5.05
N GLY A 374 -6.73 -7.17 -5.09
CA GLY A 374 -7.23 -7.99 -6.19
C GLY A 374 -8.76 -7.93 -6.31
N LEU A 375 -9.47 -8.01 -5.18
CA LEU A 375 -10.93 -7.92 -5.14
C LEU A 375 -11.45 -6.52 -5.52
N GLU A 376 -10.69 -5.46 -5.26
CA GLU A 376 -11.04 -4.08 -5.62
C GLU A 376 -10.77 -3.77 -7.10
N THR A 377 -9.81 -4.47 -7.72
CA THR A 377 -9.36 -4.18 -9.09
C THR A 377 -10.30 -4.75 -10.15
N ASN A 378 -10.99 -3.87 -10.89
CA ASN A 378 -11.95 -4.24 -11.93
C ASN A 378 -11.50 -3.73 -13.31
N PHE A 379 -10.98 -4.62 -14.15
CA PHE A 379 -10.48 -4.27 -15.48
C PHE A 379 -11.60 -3.82 -16.45
N LYS A 380 -12.84 -4.25 -16.24
CA LYS A 380 -13.97 -3.87 -17.11
C LYS A 380 -14.24 -2.36 -17.06
N GLN A 381 -13.93 -1.71 -15.94
CA GLN A 381 -14.08 -0.25 -15.81
C GLN A 381 -13.13 0.54 -16.72
N LEU A 382 -11.97 -0.02 -17.05
CA LEU A 382 -10.99 0.62 -17.95
C LEU A 382 -11.55 0.78 -19.37
N PHE A 383 -12.27 -0.25 -19.83
CA PHE A 383 -12.74 -0.34 -21.22
C PHE A 383 -14.16 0.19 -21.40
N ALA A 384 -14.88 0.49 -20.32
CA ALA A 384 -16.25 0.98 -20.36
C ALA A 384 -16.38 2.47 -20.75
N GLN A 385 -15.28 3.23 -20.81
CA GLN A 385 -15.31 4.66 -21.12
C GLN A 385 -15.16 4.93 -22.61
N GLU A 386 -16.03 5.77 -23.16
CA GLU A 386 -15.99 6.19 -24.57
C GLU A 386 -14.77 7.07 -24.88
N ASN A 387 -14.34 7.91 -23.93
CA ASN A 387 -13.17 8.79 -24.11
C ASN A 387 -11.89 8.17 -23.54
N LYS A 388 -11.04 7.67 -24.44
CA LYS A 388 -9.75 7.05 -24.08
C LYS A 388 -8.61 8.03 -23.84
N LYS A 389 -8.78 9.34 -24.10
CA LYS A 389 -7.69 10.33 -23.95
C LYS A 389 -7.08 10.33 -22.55
N PRO A 390 -7.87 10.31 -21.46
CA PRO A 390 -7.32 10.29 -20.11
C PRO A 390 -6.51 9.03 -19.78
N LEU A 391 -6.94 7.87 -20.31
CA LEU A 391 -6.19 6.62 -20.18
C LEU A 391 -4.82 6.74 -20.85
N VAL A 392 -4.79 7.21 -22.10
CA VAL A 392 -3.54 7.37 -22.85
C VAL A 392 -2.61 8.40 -22.19
N ALA A 393 -3.16 9.50 -21.68
CA ALA A 393 -2.38 10.49 -20.94
C ALA A 393 -1.78 9.90 -19.65
N PHE A 394 -2.58 9.14 -18.89
CA PHE A 394 -2.10 8.47 -17.68
C PHE A 394 -0.99 7.46 -17.99
N LEU A 395 -1.19 6.57 -18.97
CA LEU A 395 -0.18 5.58 -19.36
C LEU A 395 1.08 6.23 -19.94
N GLY A 396 0.95 7.31 -20.71
CA GLY A 396 2.10 8.06 -21.22
C GLY A 396 2.91 8.70 -20.09
N ALA A 397 2.23 9.30 -19.11
CA ALA A 397 2.86 9.82 -17.90
C ALA A 397 3.48 8.71 -17.05
N GLN A 398 2.83 7.55 -16.95
CA GLN A 398 3.34 6.40 -16.22
C GLN A 398 4.63 5.87 -16.82
N THR A 399 4.67 5.71 -18.14
CA THR A 399 5.87 5.28 -18.84
C THR A 399 7.02 6.25 -18.60
N PHE A 400 6.74 7.55 -18.66
CA PHE A 400 7.73 8.57 -18.31
C PHE A 400 8.18 8.43 -16.85
N ASN A 401 7.26 8.23 -15.91
CA ASN A 401 7.56 8.00 -14.49
C ASN A 401 8.49 6.79 -14.28
N VAL A 402 8.18 5.66 -14.91
CA VAL A 402 8.98 4.43 -14.84
C VAL A 402 10.42 4.69 -15.32
N ILE A 403 10.58 5.39 -16.44
CA ILE A 403 11.90 5.68 -17.02
C ILE A 403 12.68 6.66 -16.15
N ILE A 404 12.10 7.81 -15.79
CA ILE A 404 12.82 8.83 -15.03
C ILE A 404 13.17 8.34 -13.63
N THR A 405 12.30 7.55 -13.01
CA THR A 405 12.57 6.95 -11.70
C THR A 405 13.69 5.92 -11.79
N LEU A 406 13.76 5.10 -12.85
CA LEU A 406 14.88 4.17 -13.03
C LEU A 406 16.21 4.91 -13.15
N ILE A 407 16.25 6.00 -13.94
CA ILE A 407 17.43 6.84 -14.08
C ILE A 407 17.87 7.39 -12.73
N MET A 408 16.94 7.93 -11.94
CA MET A 408 17.25 8.47 -10.62
C MET A 408 17.69 7.38 -9.63
N ALA A 409 17.05 6.21 -9.66
CA ALA A 409 17.43 5.07 -8.84
C ALA A 409 18.87 4.62 -9.15
N LEU A 410 19.24 4.53 -10.43
CA LEU A 410 20.60 4.22 -10.86
C LEU A 410 21.61 5.29 -10.41
N ILE A 411 21.25 6.58 -10.44
CA ILE A 411 22.17 7.64 -10.01
C ILE A 411 22.40 7.64 -8.50
N LEU A 412 21.37 7.35 -7.71
CA LEU A 412 21.39 7.56 -6.26
C LEU A 412 21.65 6.29 -5.44
N PHE A 413 21.40 5.10 -5.99
CA PHE A 413 21.42 3.82 -5.27
C PHE A 413 22.32 2.74 -5.91
N SER A 414 23.10 3.08 -6.94
CA SER A 414 24.08 2.15 -7.55
C SER A 414 25.39 2.06 -6.78
#